data_AF-A0A1G7ET19-F1
#
_entry.id   AF-A0A1G7ET19-F1
#
_cell.length_a   1.000
_cell.length_b   1.000
_cell.length_c   1.000
_cell.angle_alpha   90.00
_cell.angle_beta   90.00
_cell.angle_gamma   90.00
#
_symmetry.space_group_name_H-M   'P 1'
#
loop_
_entity.id
_entity.type
_entity.pdbx_description
1 polymer ?
#
loop_
_entity_poly.entity_id
_entity_poly.type
_entity_poly.pdbx_seq_one_letter_code
_entity_poly.pdbx_strand_id
1 'polypeptide(L)'
;MGRKKAAQQEEILTHPVIFRVTEDAWKKLDKIRANSDCRTVGEVVRRILSRQEVIYFHKDASMDAPMENLVTIKEEIRRIGININQVTRYLNATKTDDEKNTHAGKVAELFNQIEPKIGVLLSLISQLAKKWLQR
;
A
#
# COMPACT_ATOMS: atom_id res chain seq x y z
N MET A 1 30.54 -39.40 20.49
CA MET A 1 29.60 -39.03 19.41
C MET A 1 30.19 -37.84 18.65
N GLY A 2 30.85 -38.10 17.52
CA GLY A 2 31.47 -37.04 16.71
C GLY A 2 30.41 -36.28 15.92
N ARG A 3 30.39 -34.95 16.04
CA ARG A 3 29.46 -34.08 15.30
C ARG A 3 29.68 -34.30 13.79
N LYS A 4 28.63 -34.70 13.07
CA LYS A 4 28.66 -34.84 11.60
C LYS A 4 29.13 -33.51 11.00
N LYS A 5 30.14 -33.56 10.12
CA LYS A 5 30.63 -32.38 9.38
C LYS A 5 29.49 -31.85 8.50
N ALA A 6 29.28 -30.53 8.50
CA ALA A 6 28.28 -29.89 7.66
C ALA A 6 28.65 -30.07 6.17
N ALA A 7 27.64 -30.26 5.32
CA ALA A 7 27.79 -30.71 3.93
C ALA A 7 28.51 -29.70 3.01
N GLN A 8 28.51 -28.40 3.35
CA GLN A 8 29.20 -27.35 2.61
C GLN A 8 30.25 -26.71 3.51
N GLN A 9 31.43 -27.32 3.53
CA GLN A 9 32.51 -26.92 4.42
C GLN A 9 33.12 -25.55 4.04
N GLU A 10 32.95 -25.15 2.78
CA GLU A 10 33.41 -23.87 2.22
C GLU A 10 32.50 -22.68 2.57
N GLU A 11 31.21 -22.91 2.86
CA GLU A 11 30.26 -21.86 3.26
C GLU A 11 30.29 -21.56 4.76
N ILE A 12 31.03 -22.36 5.53
CA ILE A 12 31.17 -22.19 6.96
C ILE A 12 32.06 -20.97 7.23
N LEU A 13 31.59 -20.07 8.10
CA LEU A 13 32.37 -18.93 8.56
C LEU A 13 33.49 -19.42 9.48
N THR A 14 34.69 -19.58 8.91
CA THR A 14 35.87 -20.13 9.61
C THR A 14 36.81 -19.07 10.15
N HIS A 15 36.87 -17.89 9.52
CA HIS A 15 37.84 -16.84 9.86
C HIS A 15 37.15 -15.53 10.30
N PRO A 16 37.43 -15.02 11.52
CA PRO A 16 36.93 -13.72 11.95
C PRO A 16 37.71 -12.59 11.30
N VAL A 17 36.99 -11.57 10.82
CA VAL A 17 37.58 -10.33 10.28
C VAL A 17 37.14 -9.18 11.19
N ILE A 18 38.10 -8.50 11.83
CA ILE A 18 37.85 -7.39 12.76
C ILE A 18 38.56 -6.15 12.23
N PHE A 19 37.80 -5.10 11.95
CA PHE A 19 38.33 -3.79 11.57
C PHE A 19 37.48 -2.68 12.18
N ARG A 20 38.10 -1.52 12.38
CA ARG A 20 37.40 -0.32 12.87
C ARG A 20 36.94 0.51 11.68
N VAL A 21 35.73 1.05 11.78
CA VAL A 21 35.16 1.97 10.80
C VAL A 21 34.90 3.32 11.45
N THR A 22 34.82 4.37 10.63
CA THR A 22 34.37 5.68 11.08
C THR A 22 32.88 5.65 11.40
N GLU A 23 32.43 6.60 12.23
CA GLU A 23 31.02 6.75 12.59
C GLU A 23 30.10 6.93 11.36
N ASP A 24 30.57 7.68 10.36
CA ASP A 24 29.82 7.90 9.12
C ASP A 24 29.65 6.61 8.31
N ALA A 25 30.70 5.79 8.26
CA ALA A 25 30.64 4.49 7.60
C ALA A 25 29.72 3.53 8.37
N TRP A 26 29.78 3.54 9.69
CA TRP A 26 28.87 2.76 10.54
C TRP A 26 27.41 3.13 10.29
N LYS A 27 27.07 4.42 10.30
CA LYS A 27 25.71 4.91 10.01
C LYS A 27 25.21 4.49 8.63
N LYS A 28 26.08 4.50 7.61
CA LYS A 28 25.73 4.03 6.26
C LYS A 28 25.40 2.53 6.27
N LEU A 29 26.23 1.72 6.92
CA LEU A 29 26.01 0.27 7.02
C LEU A 29 24.75 -0.06 7.83
N ASP A 30 24.48 0.66 8.91
CA ASP A 30 23.28 0.45 9.73
C ASP A 30 22.00 0.83 8.97
N LYS A 31 22.04 1.90 8.15
CA LYS A 31 20.93 2.22 7.24
C LYS A 31 20.66 1.11 6.22
N ILE A 32 21.70 0.51 5.65
CA ILE A 32 21.55 -0.61 4.73
C ILE A 32 20.93 -1.80 5.47
N ARG A 33 21.43 -2.14 6.67
CA ARG A 33 20.87 -3.20 7.51
C ARG A 33 19.37 -2.97 7.79
N ALA A 34 18.99 -1.75 8.19
CA ALA A 34 17.61 -1.43 8.54
C ALA A 34 16.63 -1.60 7.38
N ASN A 35 17.10 -1.41 6.14
CA ASN A 35 16.28 -1.47 4.94
C ASN A 35 16.62 -2.68 4.05
N SER A 36 17.25 -3.73 4.58
CA SER A 36 17.59 -4.92 3.81
C SER A 36 17.20 -6.21 4.52
N ASP A 37 17.40 -7.33 3.84
CA ASP A 37 17.24 -8.68 4.39
C ASP A 37 18.36 -9.10 5.36
N CYS A 38 19.32 -8.22 5.63
CA CYS A 38 20.44 -8.49 6.51
C CYS A 38 20.07 -8.26 7.99
N ARG A 39 20.38 -9.24 8.85
CA ARG A 39 20.08 -9.15 10.29
C ARG A 39 21.08 -8.29 11.06
N THR A 40 22.32 -8.25 10.58
CA THR A 40 23.42 -7.58 11.27
C THR A 40 24.26 -6.75 10.31
N VAL A 41 24.96 -5.73 10.82
CA VAL A 41 25.94 -4.96 10.02
C VAL A 41 27.06 -5.87 9.51
N GLY A 42 27.48 -6.86 10.30
CA GLY A 42 28.48 -7.85 9.88
C GLY A 42 28.00 -8.68 8.68
N GLU A 43 26.70 -9.01 8.61
CA GLU A 43 26.13 -9.66 7.45
C GLU A 43 26.14 -8.78 6.21
N VAL A 44 25.79 -7.49 6.35
CA VAL A 44 25.88 -6.50 5.26
C VAL A 44 27.31 -6.43 4.71
N VAL A 45 28.29 -6.24 5.59
CA VAL A 45 29.71 -6.16 5.22
C VAL A 45 30.16 -7.44 4.53
N ARG A 46 29.81 -8.60 5.08
CA ARG A 46 30.15 -9.90 4.50
C ARG A 46 29.59 -10.04 3.08
N ARG A 47 28.31 -9.70 2.87
CA ARG A 47 27.70 -9.77 1.55
C ARG A 47 28.35 -8.81 0.56
N ILE A 48 28.67 -7.59 0.99
CA ILE A 48 29.41 -6.62 0.16
C ILE A 48 30.79 -7.19 -0.24
N LEU A 49 31.55 -7.75 0.71
CA LEU A 49 32.87 -8.34 0.46
C LEU A 49 32.78 -9.57 -0.46
N SER A 50 31.76 -10.40 -0.29
CA SER A 50 31.51 -11.59 -1.11
C SER A 50 30.79 -11.29 -2.43
N ARG A 51 30.53 -10.01 -2.74
CA ARG A 51 29.73 -9.56 -3.91
C ARG A 51 28.38 -10.28 -4.03
N GLN A 52 27.79 -10.60 -2.89
CA GLN A 52 26.46 -11.19 -2.80
C GLN A 52 25.40 -10.08 -2.85
N GLU A 53 24.25 -10.40 -3.44
CA GLU A 53 23.12 -9.48 -3.52
C GLU A 53 22.57 -9.16 -2.12
N VAL A 54 22.24 -7.88 -1.91
CA VAL A 54 21.55 -7.38 -0.72
C VAL A 54 20.18 -6.92 -1.18
N ILE A 55 19.13 -7.58 -0.72
CA ILE A 55 17.76 -7.25 -1.11
C ILE A 55 17.35 -6.04 -0.29
N TYR A 56 17.29 -4.88 -0.93
CA TYR A 56 16.90 -3.62 -0.29
C TYR A 56 15.38 -3.45 -0.34
N PHE A 57 14.74 -3.45 0.82
CA PHE A 57 13.32 -3.19 0.97
C PHE A 57 13.09 -1.68 0.98
N HIS A 58 12.80 -1.12 -0.19
CA HIS A 58 12.31 0.25 -0.28
C HIS A 58 10.78 0.25 -0.10
N LYS A 59 10.30 0.71 1.06
CA LYS A 59 8.87 1.01 1.21
C LYS A 59 8.59 2.33 0.49
N ASP A 60 7.98 2.26 -0.69
CA ASP A 60 7.54 3.45 -1.42
C ASP A 60 6.32 4.07 -0.74
N ALA A 61 6.55 5.05 0.13
CA ALA A 61 5.51 5.82 0.81
C ALA A 61 4.74 6.75 -0.14
N SER A 62 5.14 6.87 -1.43
CA SER A 62 4.42 7.71 -2.40
C SER A 62 3.02 7.21 -2.75
N MET A 63 2.71 5.96 -2.37
CA MET A 63 1.41 5.33 -2.58
C MET A 63 0.45 5.44 -1.39
N ASP A 64 0.93 5.84 -0.21
CA ASP A 64 0.11 5.88 1.00
C ASP A 64 -0.98 6.97 0.91
N ALA A 65 -0.61 8.19 0.51
CA ALA A 65 -1.56 9.31 0.42
C ALA A 65 -2.66 9.14 -0.66
N PRO A 66 -2.36 8.67 -1.89
CA PRO A 66 -3.42 8.35 -2.86
C PRO A 66 -4.36 7.24 -2.40
N MET A 67 -3.86 6.25 -1.65
CA MET A 67 -4.65 5.14 -1.13
C MET A 67 -5.64 5.61 -0.06
N GLU A 68 -5.22 6.51 0.83
CA GLU A 68 -6.09 7.12 1.84
C GLU A 68 -7.25 7.92 1.21
N ASN A 69 -6.97 8.66 0.13
CA ASN A 69 -7.98 9.38 -0.64
C ASN A 69 -9.01 8.42 -1.28
N LEU A 70 -8.57 7.28 -1.81
CA LEU A 70 -9.48 6.27 -2.36
C LEU A 70 -10.40 5.66 -1.31
N VAL A 71 -9.88 5.35 -0.12
CA VAL A 71 -10.69 4.81 0.98
C VAL A 71 -11.79 5.79 1.37
N THR A 72 -11.46 7.08 1.48
CA THR A 72 -12.42 8.14 1.81
C THR A 72 -13.54 8.25 0.77
N ILE A 73 -13.19 8.27 -0.52
CA ILE A 73 -14.17 8.38 -1.62
C ILE A 73 -15.06 7.12 -1.69
N LYS A 74 -14.49 5.92 -1.47
CA LYS A 74 -15.26 4.67 -1.43
C LYS A 74 -16.35 4.72 -0.35
N GLU A 75 -16.01 5.20 0.84
CA GLU A 75 -16.98 5.33 1.94
C GLU A 75 -18.05 6.38 1.65
N GLU A 76 -17.70 7.49 0.99
CA GLU A 76 -18.69 8.46 0.52
C GLU A 76 -19.69 7.87 -0.48
N ILE A 77 -19.19 7.18 -1.51
CA ILE A 77 -20.04 6.54 -2.52
C ILE A 77 -20.94 5.49 -1.87
N ARG A 78 -20.41 4.71 -0.93
CA ARG A 78 -21.19 3.72 -0.17
C ARG A 78 -22.33 4.37 0.60
N ARG A 79 -22.09 5.49 1.30
CA ARG A 79 -23.13 6.24 2.02
C ARG A 79 -24.21 6.74 1.06
N ILE A 80 -23.83 7.27 -0.10
CA ILE A 80 -24.82 7.75 -1.07
C ILE A 80 -25.64 6.59 -1.64
N GLY A 81 -25.02 5.46 -1.97
CA GLY A 81 -25.72 4.26 -2.44
C GLY A 81 -26.74 3.72 -1.42
N ILE A 82 -26.39 3.75 -0.12
CA ILE A 82 -27.33 3.41 0.96
C ILE A 82 -28.52 4.38 0.97
N ASN A 83 -28.28 5.68 0.87
CA ASN A 83 -29.34 6.70 0.86
C ASN A 83 -30.26 6.54 -0.34
N ILE A 84 -29.73 6.31 -1.55
CA ILE A 84 -30.56 6.02 -2.73
C ILE A 84 -31.43 4.80 -2.48
N ASN A 85 -30.85 3.70 -1.98
CA ASN A 85 -31.61 2.47 -1.74
C ASN A 85 -32.74 2.70 -0.71
N GLN A 86 -32.52 3.54 0.30
CA GLN A 86 -33.55 3.92 1.26
C GLN A 86 -34.68 4.72 0.60
N VAL A 87 -34.36 5.74 -0.20
CA VAL A 87 -35.38 6.56 -0.88
C VAL A 87 -36.15 5.72 -1.91
N THR A 88 -35.49 4.84 -2.66
CA THR A 88 -36.14 3.92 -3.60
C THR A 88 -37.09 2.94 -2.89
N ARG A 89 -36.68 2.39 -1.74
CA ARG A 89 -37.56 1.55 -0.92
C ARG A 89 -38.78 2.32 -0.42
N TYR A 90 -38.60 3.56 0.01
CA TYR A 90 -39.70 4.42 0.45
C TYR A 90 -40.68 4.69 -0.69
N LEU A 91 -40.17 5.10 -1.86
CA LEU A 91 -40.94 5.33 -3.10
C LEU A 91 -41.80 4.11 -3.50
N ASN A 92 -41.19 2.93 -3.48
CA ASN A 92 -41.89 1.68 -3.82
C ASN A 92 -42.95 1.29 -2.78
N ALA A 93 -42.81 1.73 -1.53
CA ALA A 93 -43.76 1.47 -0.46
C ALA A 93 -44.90 2.52 -0.39
N THR A 94 -44.75 3.68 -1.04
CA THR A 94 -45.73 4.78 -0.95
C THR A 94 -46.91 4.55 -1.91
N LYS A 95 -48.15 4.68 -1.41
CA LYS A 95 -49.38 4.42 -2.18
C LYS A 95 -50.00 5.68 -2.81
N THR A 96 -49.64 6.86 -2.34
CA THR A 96 -50.21 8.16 -2.75
C THR A 96 -49.31 8.86 -3.77
N ASP A 97 -49.88 9.42 -4.84
CA ASP A 97 -49.10 9.94 -5.97
C ASP A 97 -48.35 11.26 -5.69
N ASP A 98 -48.83 12.09 -4.76
CA ASP A 98 -48.15 13.33 -4.36
C ASP A 98 -46.82 13.08 -3.64
N GLU A 99 -46.79 12.08 -2.74
CA GLU A 99 -45.57 11.70 -2.02
C GLU A 99 -44.55 11.06 -3.00
N LYS A 100 -45.00 10.26 -3.96
CA LYS A 100 -44.12 9.69 -5.00
C LYS A 100 -43.41 10.78 -5.80
N ASN A 101 -44.10 11.85 -6.19
CA ASN A 101 -43.49 12.95 -6.94
C ASN A 101 -42.43 13.71 -6.13
N THR A 102 -42.66 13.95 -4.84
CA THR A 102 -41.68 14.61 -3.97
C THR A 102 -40.44 13.74 -3.74
N HIS A 103 -40.63 12.43 -3.57
CA HIS A 103 -39.51 11.48 -3.41
C HIS A 103 -38.75 11.25 -4.71
N ALA A 104 -39.40 11.26 -5.87
CA ALA A 104 -38.75 11.17 -7.18
C ALA A 104 -37.80 12.37 -7.42
N GLY A 105 -38.20 13.58 -7.03
CA GLY A 105 -37.33 14.76 -7.07
C GLY A 105 -36.08 14.61 -6.19
N LYS A 106 -36.22 14.08 -4.97
CA LYS A 106 -35.08 13.81 -4.08
C LYS A 106 -34.13 12.74 -4.64
N VAL A 107 -34.66 11.72 -5.32
CA VAL A 107 -33.83 10.71 -6.00
C VAL A 107 -33.03 11.36 -7.13
N ALA A 108 -33.65 12.16 -7.97
CA ALA A 108 -32.98 12.86 -9.07
C ALA A 108 -31.86 13.79 -8.56
N GLU A 109 -32.10 14.49 -7.46
CA GLU A 109 -31.08 15.35 -6.83
C GLU A 109 -29.89 14.55 -6.28
N LEU A 110 -30.15 13.41 -5.62
CA LEU A 110 -29.09 12.51 -5.14
C LEU A 110 -28.27 11.91 -6.29
N PHE A 111 -28.89 11.58 -7.43
CA PHE A 111 -28.19 11.11 -8.62
C PHE A 111 -27.30 12.22 -9.23
N ASN A 112 -27.79 13.45 -9.32
CA ASN A 112 -27.00 14.59 -9.80
C ASN A 112 -25.78 14.89 -8.90
N GLN A 113 -25.86 14.61 -7.60
CA GLN A 113 -24.73 14.77 -6.67
C GLN A 113 -23.67 13.65 -6.77
N ILE A 114 -24.03 12.49 -7.33
CA ILE A 114 -23.13 11.33 -7.49
C ILE A 114 -22.22 11.48 -8.70
N GLU A 115 -22.77 11.98 -9.80
CA GLU A 115 -22.07 12.09 -11.08
C GLU A 115 -20.70 12.80 -10.97
N PRO A 116 -20.57 13.97 -10.32
CA PRO A 116 -19.26 14.60 -10.15
C PRO A 116 -18.31 13.79 -9.26
N LYS A 117 -18.82 13.07 -8.24
CA LYS A 117 -18.01 12.22 -7.35
C LYS A 117 -17.46 10.99 -8.07
N ILE A 118 -18.25 10.39 -8.96
CA ILE A 118 -17.79 9.31 -9.85
C ILE A 118 -16.71 9.82 -10.79
N GLY A 119 -16.86 11.03 -11.34
CA GLY A 119 -15.83 11.66 -12.18
C GLY A 119 -14.49 11.83 -11.45
N VAL A 120 -14.51 12.31 -10.21
CA VAL A 120 -13.30 12.44 -9.36
C VAL A 120 -12.68 11.07 -9.06
N LEU A 121 -13.51 10.06 -8.75
CA LEU A 121 -13.03 8.69 -8.52
C LEU A 121 -12.32 8.12 -9.76
N LEU A 122 -12.94 8.22 -10.94
CA LEU A 122 -12.37 7.72 -12.19
C LEU A 122 -11.05 8.43 -12.55
N SER A 123 -10.95 9.74 -12.25
CA SER A 123 -9.71 10.52 -12.41
C SER A 123 -8.59 9.99 -11.51
N LEU A 124 -8.87 9.76 -10.22
CA LEU A 124 -7.90 9.22 -9.26
C LEU A 124 -7.46 7.79 -9.62
N ILE A 125 -8.41 6.94 -10.02
CA ILE A 125 -8.11 5.59 -10.52
C ILE A 125 -7.21 5.65 -11.75
N SER A 126 -7.46 6.60 -12.67
CA SER A 126 -6.64 6.78 -13.87
C SER A 126 -5.22 7.26 -13.55
N GLN A 127 -5.08 8.16 -12.57
CA GLN A 127 -3.76 8.61 -12.09
C GLN A 127 -2.97 7.48 -11.44
N LEU A 128 -3.64 6.63 -10.65
CA LEU A 128 -3.02 5.46 -10.02
C LEU A 128 -2.66 4.37 -11.01
N ALA A 129 -3.54 4.10 -11.99
CA ALA A 129 -3.26 3.18 -13.08
C ALA A 129 -2.03 3.64 -13.89
N LYS A 130 -1.88 4.94 -14.15
CA LYS A 130 -0.68 5.49 -14.80
C LYS A 130 0.60 5.24 -14.00
N LYS A 131 0.59 5.47 -12.68
CA LYS A 131 1.74 5.18 -11.81
C LYS A 131 2.06 3.67 -11.75
N TRP A 132 1.05 2.81 -11.76
CA TRP A 132 1.22 1.35 -11.69
C TRP A 132 1.67 0.72 -13.02
N LEU A 133 1.28 1.33 -14.15
CA LEU A 133 1.66 0.88 -15.51
C LEU A 133 2.98 1.49 -16.00
N GLN A 134 3.56 2.45 -15.28
CA GLN A 134 4.93 2.90 -15.50
C GLN A 134 5.90 1.77 -15.09
N ARG A 135 6.15 0.87 -16.04
CA ARG A 135 7.36 0.03 -16.07
C ARG A 135 8.58 0.87 -16.40
#